data_AF-A0A2W7TV59-F1
#
_entry.id   AF-A0A2W7TV59-F1
#
_cell.length_a   1.000
_cell.length_b   1.000
_cell.length_c   1.000
_cell.angle_alpha   90.00
_cell.angle_beta   90.00
_cell.angle_gamma   90.00
#
_symmetry.space_group_name_H-M   'P 1'
#
loop_
_entity.id
_entity.type
_entity.pdbx_description
1 polymer ?
#
loop_
_entity_poly.entity_id
_entity_poly.type
_entity_poly.pdbx_seq_one_letter_code
_entity_poly.pdbx_strand_id
1 'polypeptide(L)'
;MFEQLTQLVQQFGQEAVVNNNAVPNEHNEAVLSEAGNSIFSSLQKMASEGGIEKLAGLLQGNNAQDPSNPTVQQITQQLTGSLGEKFGLNNSDAAGVAGSMIPQILGGLVKKANDPNDSFQITDLIGAISGDGTQTSGIMDTISKYGTQFGLDQNADGKLDMDDAIAVTKSSGGIGGFLGKLFGK
;
A
#
# COMPACT_ATOMS: atom_id res chain seq x y z
N MET A 1 3.31 2.88 -8.40
CA MET A 1 2.79 3.12 -7.03
C MET A 1 2.18 4.50 -6.88
N PHE A 2 2.91 5.60 -7.14
CA PHE A 2 2.37 6.96 -7.00
C PHE A 2 1.02 7.16 -7.71
N GLU A 3 0.92 6.72 -8.96
CA GLU A 3 -0.35 6.76 -9.71
C GLU A 3 -1.50 6.03 -9.01
N GLN A 4 -1.24 4.86 -8.39
CA GLN A 4 -2.25 4.10 -7.65
C GLN A 4 -2.72 4.89 -6.42
N LEU A 5 -1.80 5.55 -5.70
CA LEU A 5 -2.16 6.44 -4.61
C LEU A 5 -2.99 7.62 -5.10
N THR A 6 -2.59 8.26 -6.22
CA THR A 6 -3.36 9.38 -6.80
C THR A 6 -4.80 8.97 -7.12
N GLN A 7 -4.99 7.81 -7.74
CA GLN A 7 -6.33 7.28 -8.05
C GLN A 7 -7.15 7.02 -6.79
N LEU A 8 -6.56 6.38 -5.77
CA LEU A 8 -7.24 6.07 -4.51
C LEU A 8 -7.58 7.35 -3.72
N VAL A 9 -6.67 8.31 -3.68
CA VAL A 9 -6.89 9.62 -3.07
C VAL A 9 -8.04 10.34 -3.76
N GLN A 10 -8.07 10.37 -5.10
CA GLN A 10 -9.18 10.98 -5.84
C GLN A 10 -10.51 10.28 -5.53
N GLN A 11 -10.51 8.96 -5.49
CA GLN A 11 -11.68 8.15 -5.20
C GLN A 11 -12.24 8.43 -3.78
N PHE A 12 -11.38 8.46 -2.76
CA PHE A 12 -11.81 8.63 -1.36
C PHE A 12 -11.83 10.10 -0.90
N GLY A 13 -11.30 10.99 -1.71
CA GLY A 13 -11.23 12.43 -1.45
C GLY A 13 -12.51 13.19 -1.72
N GLN A 14 -13.46 12.61 -2.48
CA GLN A 14 -14.69 13.30 -2.84
C GLN A 14 -15.51 13.72 -1.61
N GLU A 15 -15.68 12.83 -0.64
CA GLU A 15 -16.45 13.14 0.58
C GLU A 15 -15.58 13.86 1.61
N ALA A 16 -14.36 13.37 1.85
CA ALA A 16 -13.50 13.88 2.90
C ALA A 16 -12.95 15.28 2.61
N VAL A 17 -12.84 15.67 1.34
CA VAL A 17 -12.20 16.93 0.91
C VAL A 17 -13.16 17.76 0.07
N VAL A 18 -13.67 17.23 -1.04
CA VAL A 18 -14.43 18.05 -2.01
C VAL A 18 -15.80 18.48 -1.48
N ASN A 19 -16.50 17.58 -0.79
CA ASN A 19 -17.80 17.85 -0.19
C ASN A 19 -17.69 18.30 1.28
N ASN A 20 -16.48 18.63 1.75
CA ASN A 20 -16.22 18.98 3.13
C ASN A 20 -16.04 20.50 3.28
N ASN A 21 -17.01 21.16 3.92
CA ASN A 21 -16.98 22.62 4.14
C ASN A 21 -15.80 23.10 5.02
N ALA A 22 -15.14 22.19 5.74
CA ALA A 22 -13.95 22.51 6.52
C ALA A 22 -12.68 22.64 5.66
N VAL A 23 -12.71 22.14 4.42
CA VAL A 23 -11.62 22.31 3.46
C VAL A 23 -12.01 23.41 2.46
N PRO A 24 -11.25 24.50 2.37
CA PRO A 24 -11.48 25.50 1.33
C PRO A 24 -11.37 24.86 -0.05
N ASN A 25 -12.35 25.11 -0.93
CA ASN A 25 -12.43 24.43 -2.23
C ASN A 25 -11.20 24.68 -3.12
N GLU A 26 -10.57 25.84 -2.97
CA GLU A 26 -9.30 26.19 -3.62
C GLU A 26 -8.13 25.29 -3.22
N HIS A 27 -8.24 24.56 -2.11
CA HIS A 27 -7.23 23.64 -1.61
C HIS A 27 -7.54 22.17 -1.92
N ASN A 28 -8.70 21.84 -2.49
CA ASN A 28 -9.12 20.45 -2.67
C ASN A 28 -8.05 19.61 -3.40
N GLU A 29 -7.62 20.03 -4.59
CA GLU A 29 -6.59 19.29 -5.35
C GLU A 29 -5.26 19.18 -4.61
N ALA A 30 -4.87 20.23 -3.88
CA ALA A 30 -3.62 20.26 -3.15
C ALA A 30 -3.66 19.36 -1.90
N VAL A 31 -4.78 19.34 -1.17
CA VAL A 31 -5.03 18.45 -0.03
C VAL A 31 -5.02 17.00 -0.47
N LEU A 32 -5.65 16.70 -1.60
CA LEU A 32 -5.61 15.36 -2.19
C LEU A 32 -4.18 14.95 -2.53
N SER A 33 -3.45 15.78 -3.29
CA SER A 33 -2.04 15.53 -3.61
C SER A 33 -1.18 15.32 -2.35
N GLU A 34 -1.39 16.14 -1.32
CA GLU A 34 -0.68 16.04 -0.06
C GLU A 34 -0.99 14.74 0.70
N ALA A 35 -2.24 14.26 0.66
CA ALA A 35 -2.61 12.98 1.25
C ALA A 35 -1.83 11.82 0.60
N GLY A 36 -1.75 11.80 -0.73
CA GLY A 36 -0.96 10.80 -1.46
C GLY A 36 0.53 10.87 -1.12
N ASN A 37 1.11 12.08 -1.13
CA ASN A 37 2.52 12.30 -0.80
C ASN A 37 2.84 11.89 0.65
N SER A 38 2.02 12.31 1.61
CA SER A 38 2.20 12.01 3.03
C SER A 38 2.14 10.51 3.31
N ILE A 39 1.22 9.78 2.67
CA ILE A 39 1.17 8.32 2.77
C ILE A 39 2.45 7.70 2.22
N PHE A 40 2.84 8.06 1.00
CA PHE A 40 4.04 7.51 0.36
C PHE A 40 5.29 7.77 1.20
N SER A 41 5.51 9.02 1.61
CA SER A 41 6.66 9.41 2.42
C SER A 41 6.67 8.72 3.79
N SER A 42 5.51 8.52 4.42
CA SER A 42 5.42 7.81 5.71
C SER A 42 5.79 6.34 5.58
N LEU A 43 5.29 5.66 4.55
CA LEU A 43 5.61 4.27 4.27
C LEU A 43 7.10 4.10 3.93
N GLN A 44 7.63 4.96 3.07
CA GLN A 44 9.05 4.97 2.69
C GLN A 44 9.96 5.25 3.89
N LYS A 45 9.61 6.21 4.75
CA LYS A 45 10.34 6.51 5.98
C LYS A 45 10.35 5.29 6.90
N MET A 46 9.19 4.67 7.12
CA MET A 46 9.09 3.48 7.98
C MET A 46 9.96 2.34 7.46
N ALA A 47 9.97 2.09 6.15
CA ALA A 47 10.84 1.08 5.54
C ALA A 47 12.33 1.41 5.71
N SER A 48 12.71 2.67 5.47
CA SER A 48 14.09 3.13 5.57
C SER A 48 14.63 3.06 7.00
N GLU A 49 13.76 3.20 7.99
CA GLU A 49 14.08 3.11 9.44
C GLU A 49 14.03 1.67 9.98
N GLY A 50 13.99 0.66 9.11
CA GLY A 50 13.96 -0.76 9.52
C GLY A 50 12.58 -1.27 9.94
N GLY A 51 11.51 -0.51 9.68
CA GLY A 51 10.13 -0.86 9.98
C GLY A 51 9.46 -1.81 8.98
N ILE A 52 10.23 -2.55 8.17
CA ILE A 52 9.69 -3.47 7.14
C ILE A 52 8.74 -4.51 7.75
N GLU A 53 9.04 -5.04 8.94
CA GLU A 53 8.15 -6.01 9.61
C GLU A 53 6.80 -5.38 9.98
N LYS A 54 6.79 -4.12 10.43
CA LYS A 54 5.55 -3.37 10.74
C LYS A 54 4.74 -3.13 9.47
N LEU A 55 5.42 -2.83 8.36
CA LEU A 55 4.78 -2.66 7.06
C LEU A 55 4.18 -3.98 6.58
N ALA A 56 4.89 -5.10 6.65
CA ALA A 56 4.31 -6.39 6.31
C ALA A 56 3.11 -6.75 7.19
N GLY A 57 3.16 -6.42 8.49
CA GLY A 57 2.01 -6.51 9.39
C GLY A 57 0.83 -5.66 8.93
N LEU A 58 1.07 -4.43 8.46
CA LEU A 58 0.04 -3.54 7.91
C LEU A 58 -0.62 -4.12 6.64
N LEU A 59 0.18 -4.73 5.76
CA LEU A 59 -0.28 -5.27 4.48
C LEU A 59 -1.07 -6.59 4.61
N GLN A 60 -1.08 -7.21 5.79
CA GLN A 60 -1.81 -8.45 6.05
C GLN A 60 -3.28 -8.22 6.33
N GLY A 61 -4.13 -9.03 5.70
CA GLY A 61 -5.58 -9.02 5.90
C GLY A 61 -6.16 -7.60 5.77
N ASN A 62 -6.90 -7.18 6.79
CA ASN A 62 -7.56 -5.87 6.81
C ASN A 62 -6.83 -4.85 7.72
N ASN A 63 -5.60 -5.11 8.12
CA ASN A 63 -4.87 -4.26 9.08
C ASN A 63 -4.67 -2.83 8.57
N ALA A 64 -4.53 -2.65 7.25
CA ALA A 64 -4.46 -1.35 6.61
C ALA A 64 -5.74 -0.50 6.70
N GLN A 65 -6.89 -1.13 6.94
CA GLN A 65 -8.18 -0.47 7.13
C GLN A 65 -8.52 -0.24 8.60
N ASP A 66 -7.73 -0.78 9.52
CA ASP A 66 -7.97 -0.68 10.95
C ASP A 66 -7.41 0.64 11.50
N PRO A 67 -8.26 1.61 11.90
CA PRO A 67 -7.82 2.87 12.47
C PRO A 67 -7.13 2.72 13.84
N SER A 68 -7.25 1.55 14.49
CA SER A 68 -6.53 1.23 15.73
C SER A 68 -5.10 0.73 15.48
N ASN A 69 -4.75 0.40 14.23
CA ASN A 69 -3.42 -0.05 13.87
C ASN A 69 -2.39 1.10 14.10
N PRO A 70 -1.28 0.86 14.82
CA PRO A 70 -0.30 1.91 15.13
C PRO A 70 0.31 2.58 13.90
N THR A 71 0.51 1.83 12.82
CA THR A 71 1.04 2.38 11.56
C THR A 71 0.00 3.27 10.89
N VAL A 72 -1.28 2.86 10.86
CA VAL A 72 -2.37 3.69 10.35
C VAL A 72 -2.50 4.99 11.15
N GLN A 73 -2.42 4.91 12.49
CA GLN A 73 -2.45 6.08 13.37
C GLN A 73 -1.27 7.02 13.11
N GLN A 74 -0.06 6.49 12.94
CA GLN A 74 1.12 7.29 12.67
C GLN A 74 1.00 8.04 11.33
N ILE A 75 0.53 7.36 10.28
CA ILE A 75 0.31 7.98 8.96
C ILE A 75 -0.80 9.05 9.06
N THR A 76 -1.87 8.77 9.81
CA THR A 76 -2.96 9.71 10.06
C THR A 76 -2.47 10.98 10.77
N GLN A 77 -1.63 10.83 11.80
CA GLN A 77 -1.03 11.97 12.52
C GLN A 77 -0.10 12.79 11.61
N GLN A 78 0.71 12.12 10.79
CA GLN A 78 1.60 12.79 9.84
C GLN A 78 0.80 13.64 8.83
N LEU A 79 -0.27 13.07 8.25
CA LEU A 79 -1.13 13.81 7.34
C LEU A 79 -1.86 14.95 8.06
N THR A 80 -2.40 14.70 9.25
CA THR A 80 -3.07 15.74 10.07
C THR A 80 -2.16 16.96 10.27
N GLY A 81 -0.89 16.72 10.65
CA GLY A 81 0.11 17.79 10.80
C GLY A 81 0.36 18.52 9.48
N SER A 82 0.58 17.77 8.39
CA SER A 82 0.84 18.36 7.07
C SER A 82 -0.32 19.24 6.57
N LEU A 83 -1.56 18.79 6.77
CA LEU A 83 -2.74 19.55 6.37
C LEU A 83 -2.88 20.85 7.17
N GLY A 84 -2.63 20.80 8.48
CA GLY A 84 -2.64 22.00 9.32
C GLY A 84 -1.53 22.99 8.95
N GLU A 85 -0.31 22.50 8.73
CA GLU A 85 0.85 23.34 8.40
C GLU A 85 0.73 23.97 7.00
N LYS A 86 0.30 23.22 5.99
CA LYS A 86 0.34 23.66 4.59
C LYS A 86 -0.91 24.40 4.13
N PHE A 87 -2.06 24.06 4.70
CA PHE A 87 -3.36 24.57 4.24
C PHE A 87 -4.12 25.31 5.35
N GLY A 88 -3.54 25.44 6.55
CA GLY A 88 -4.14 26.18 7.65
C GLY A 88 -5.38 25.53 8.25
N LEU A 89 -5.59 24.23 8.02
CA LEU A 89 -6.70 23.50 8.64
C LEU A 89 -6.47 23.44 10.14
N ASN A 90 -7.54 23.61 10.92
CA ASN A 90 -7.45 23.36 12.35
C ASN A 90 -7.26 21.85 12.61
N ASN A 91 -6.75 21.50 13.79
CA ASN A 91 -6.41 20.11 14.11
C ASN A 91 -7.61 19.15 14.04
N SER A 92 -8.82 19.61 14.37
CA SER A 92 -10.03 18.78 14.32
C SER A 92 -10.40 18.44 12.88
N ASP A 93 -10.39 19.44 12.00
CA ASP A 93 -10.77 19.28 10.60
C ASP A 93 -9.72 18.46 9.84
N ALA A 94 -8.44 18.76 10.05
CA ALA A 94 -7.33 17.99 9.49
C ALA A 94 -7.38 16.51 9.93
N ALA A 95 -7.66 16.25 11.21
CA ALA A 95 -7.80 14.90 11.73
C ALA A 95 -9.03 14.18 11.15
N GLY A 96 -10.13 14.89 10.92
CA GLY A 96 -11.32 14.35 10.25
C GLY A 96 -11.05 13.93 8.81
N VAL A 97 -10.35 14.78 8.05
CA VAL A 97 -9.90 14.47 6.68
C VAL A 97 -8.96 13.26 6.69
N ALA A 98 -7.91 13.29 7.50
CA ALA A 98 -6.93 12.21 7.54
C ALA A 98 -7.55 10.88 8.03
N GLY A 99 -8.35 10.92 9.10
CA GLY A 99 -8.96 9.74 9.69
C GLY A 99 -9.99 9.04 8.79
N SER A 100 -10.63 9.78 7.88
CA SER A 100 -11.56 9.22 6.89
C SER A 100 -10.84 8.69 5.64
N MET A 101 -9.76 9.35 5.21
CA MET A 101 -9.05 9.00 3.98
C MET A 101 -8.00 7.90 4.16
N ILE A 102 -7.16 7.98 5.20
CA ILE A 102 -5.98 7.10 5.34
C ILE A 102 -6.37 5.61 5.35
N PRO A 103 -7.32 5.13 6.18
CA PRO A 103 -7.65 3.70 6.20
C PRO A 103 -8.20 3.20 4.85
N GLN A 104 -8.96 4.05 4.14
CA GLN A 104 -9.53 3.70 2.83
C GLN A 104 -8.45 3.62 1.75
N ILE A 105 -7.53 4.59 1.71
CA ILE A 105 -6.45 4.61 0.73
C ILE A 105 -5.48 3.45 0.98
N LEU A 106 -5.06 3.23 2.23
CA LEU A 106 -4.18 2.11 2.57
C LEU A 106 -4.86 0.77 2.28
N GLY A 107 -6.12 0.60 2.65
CA GLY A 107 -6.90 -0.60 2.33
C GLY A 107 -7.04 -0.83 0.83
N GLY A 108 -7.34 0.21 0.06
CA GLY A 108 -7.44 0.14 -1.39
C GLY A 108 -6.10 -0.21 -2.06
N LEU A 109 -5.00 0.34 -1.54
CA LEU A 109 -3.65 0.04 -2.01
C LEU A 109 -3.27 -1.42 -1.75
N VAL A 110 -3.53 -1.93 -0.54
CA VAL A 110 -3.31 -3.33 -0.17
C VAL A 110 -4.17 -4.26 -1.01
N LYS A 111 -5.45 -3.91 -1.19
CA LYS A 111 -6.37 -4.70 -2.01
C LYS A 111 -5.87 -4.83 -3.45
N LYS A 112 -5.43 -3.72 -4.06
CA LYS A 112 -4.85 -3.71 -5.40
C LYS A 112 -3.59 -4.57 -5.46
N ALA A 113 -2.66 -4.34 -4.53
CA ALA A 113 -1.39 -5.06 -4.46
C ALA A 113 -1.54 -6.59 -4.26
N ASN A 114 -2.63 -7.03 -3.62
CA ASN A 114 -2.94 -8.44 -3.38
C ASN A 114 -3.88 -9.05 -4.45
N ASP A 115 -4.37 -8.29 -5.43
CA ASP A 115 -5.24 -8.82 -6.48
C ASP A 115 -4.38 -9.42 -7.60
N PRO A 116 -4.46 -10.74 -7.87
CA PRO A 116 -3.67 -11.39 -8.92
C PRO A 116 -4.03 -10.92 -10.34
N ASN A 117 -5.13 -10.18 -10.51
CA ASN A 117 -5.57 -9.63 -11.79
C ASN A 117 -5.28 -8.13 -11.95
N ASP A 118 -4.80 -7.44 -10.89
CA ASP A 118 -4.39 -6.03 -11.02
C ASP A 118 -2.99 -5.94 -11.66
N SER A 119 -2.73 -4.86 -12.38
CA SER A 119 -1.41 -4.55 -12.91
C SER A 119 -0.38 -4.21 -11.82
N PHE A 120 -0.84 -3.76 -10.65
CA PHE A 120 -0.01 -3.36 -9.52
C PHE A 120 0.01 -4.46 -8.46
N GLN A 121 1.18 -5.03 -8.23
CA GLN A 121 1.36 -6.19 -7.35
C GLN A 121 2.10 -5.82 -6.05
N ILE A 122 2.07 -6.73 -5.06
CA ILE A 122 2.76 -6.57 -3.79
C ILE A 122 4.27 -6.34 -3.95
N THR A 123 4.87 -6.92 -4.99
CA THR A 123 6.28 -6.70 -5.37
C THR A 123 6.55 -5.25 -5.77
N ASP A 124 5.61 -4.62 -6.49
CA ASP A 124 5.73 -3.21 -6.91
C ASP A 124 5.56 -2.28 -5.70
N LEU A 125 4.70 -2.65 -4.76
CA LEU A 125 4.53 -1.91 -3.51
C LEU A 125 5.79 -1.96 -2.66
N ILE A 126 6.35 -3.16 -2.47
CA ILE A 126 7.60 -3.36 -1.71
C ILE A 126 8.72 -2.56 -2.38
N GLY A 127 8.90 -2.71 -3.70
CA GLY A 127 9.95 -2.00 -4.44
C GLY A 127 9.82 -0.47 -4.36
N ALA A 128 8.59 0.05 -4.46
CA ALA A 128 8.35 1.49 -4.35
C ALA A 128 8.68 2.06 -2.96
N ILE A 129 8.46 1.27 -1.90
CA ILE A 129 8.65 1.69 -0.52
C ILE A 129 10.10 1.46 -0.04
N SER A 130 10.74 0.36 -0.47
CA SER A 130 12.09 0.01 -0.04
C SER A 130 13.19 0.82 -0.73
N GLY A 131 12.87 1.46 -1.87
CA GLY A 131 13.86 2.15 -2.69
C GLY A 131 14.91 1.21 -3.31
N ASP A 132 15.91 1.80 -3.97
CA ASP A 132 16.87 1.13 -4.86
C ASP A 132 18.02 0.38 -4.12
N GLY A 133 17.74 -0.24 -2.97
CA GLY A 133 18.54 -1.40 -2.52
C GLY A 133 19.53 -1.24 -1.36
N THR A 134 19.05 -1.09 -0.13
CA THR A 134 19.88 -1.36 1.09
C THR A 134 19.22 -2.18 2.19
N GLN A 135 17.95 -2.59 2.03
CA GLN A 135 17.18 -3.33 3.06
C GLN A 135 16.89 -4.79 2.68
N THR A 136 17.68 -5.38 1.78
CA THR A 136 17.45 -6.73 1.23
C THR A 136 17.33 -7.82 2.31
N SER A 137 18.06 -7.70 3.43
CA SER A 137 17.98 -8.67 4.53
C SER A 137 16.62 -8.64 5.24
N GLY A 138 16.13 -7.45 5.61
CA GLY A 138 14.84 -7.31 6.29
C GLY A 138 13.67 -7.70 5.39
N ILE A 139 13.80 -7.45 4.08
CA ILE A 139 12.82 -7.88 3.08
C ILE A 139 12.81 -9.41 2.95
N MET A 140 13.97 -10.06 2.89
CA MET A 140 14.05 -11.53 2.79
C MET A 140 13.45 -12.23 4.02
N ASP A 141 13.75 -11.73 5.23
CA ASP A 141 13.18 -12.26 6.47
C ASP A 141 11.66 -12.09 6.50
N THR A 142 11.18 -10.93 6.04
CA THR A 142 9.76 -10.61 5.96
C THR A 142 9.04 -11.47 4.93
N ILE A 143 9.62 -11.66 3.75
CA ILE A 143 9.09 -12.59 2.74
C ILE A 143 9.03 -13.99 3.33
N SER A 144 10.09 -14.47 3.97
CA SER A 144 10.12 -15.81 4.59
C SER A 144 9.04 -15.97 5.66
N LYS A 145 8.75 -14.91 6.43
CA LYS A 145 7.76 -14.92 7.51
C LYS A 145 6.32 -14.77 7.05
N TYR A 146 6.07 -13.93 6.04
CA TYR A 146 4.72 -13.51 5.64
C TYR A 146 4.35 -13.86 4.21
N GLY A 147 5.27 -14.37 3.39
CA GLY A 147 5.01 -14.67 1.98
C GLY A 147 3.94 -15.74 1.79
N THR A 148 3.75 -16.67 2.74
CA THR A 148 2.64 -17.64 2.71
C THR A 148 1.28 -16.92 2.79
N GLN A 149 1.21 -15.84 3.57
CA GLN A 149 0.01 -14.99 3.70
C GLN A 149 -0.22 -14.11 2.46
N PHE A 150 0.82 -13.89 1.65
CA PHE A 150 0.75 -13.15 0.39
C PHE A 150 0.55 -14.07 -0.83
N GLY A 151 0.21 -15.35 -0.62
CA GLY A 151 -0.05 -16.29 -1.71
C GLY A 151 1.20 -16.72 -2.49
N LEU A 152 2.40 -16.51 -1.91
CA LEU A 152 3.65 -17.01 -2.48
C LEU A 152 3.87 -18.51 -2.21
N ASP A 153 3.09 -19.09 -1.29
CA ASP A 153 2.97 -20.53 -1.06
C ASP A 153 2.04 -21.13 -2.13
N GLN A 154 2.65 -21.67 -3.17
CA GLN A 154 2.01 -22.11 -4.41
C GLN A 154 1.56 -23.56 -4.31
N ASN A 155 2.23 -24.35 -3.47
CA ASN A 155 1.85 -25.74 -3.22
C ASN A 155 0.91 -25.89 -2.01
N ALA A 156 0.64 -24.79 -1.28
CA ALA A 156 -0.18 -24.69 -0.08
C ALA A 156 0.29 -25.59 1.08
N ASP A 157 1.60 -25.82 1.19
CA ASP A 157 2.20 -26.66 2.23
C ASP A 157 2.55 -25.90 3.53
N GLY A 158 2.30 -24.59 3.53
CA GLY A 158 2.54 -23.69 4.66
C GLY A 158 3.97 -23.21 4.77
N LYS A 159 4.83 -23.46 3.77
CA LYS A 159 6.21 -22.98 3.70
C LYS A 159 6.42 -22.12 2.46
N LEU A 160 7.56 -21.46 2.43
CA LEU A 160 8.07 -20.76 1.26
C LEU A 160 9.41 -21.36 0.93
N ASP A 161 9.42 -22.29 -0.01
CA ASP A 161 10.65 -22.98 -0.39
C ASP A 161 10.70 -23.29 -1.90
N MET A 162 11.63 -24.16 -2.28
CA MET A 162 11.86 -24.49 -3.68
C MET A 162 10.65 -25.24 -4.29
N ASP A 163 9.85 -25.92 -3.47
CA ASP A 163 8.68 -26.64 -3.94
C ASP A 163 7.59 -25.68 -4.45
N ASP A 164 7.52 -24.45 -3.92
CA ASP A 164 6.66 -23.39 -4.46
C ASP A 164 7.12 -22.93 -5.85
N ALA A 165 8.43 -22.70 -6.00
CA ALA A 165 9.00 -22.35 -7.29
C ALA A 165 8.77 -23.46 -8.32
N ILE A 166 8.91 -24.72 -7.91
CA ILE A 166 8.58 -25.88 -8.74
C ILE A 166 7.08 -25.95 -9.02
N ALA A 167 6.22 -25.64 -8.05
CA ALA A 167 4.78 -25.63 -8.22
C ALA A 167 4.35 -24.60 -9.27
N VAL A 168 4.91 -23.38 -9.27
CA VAL A 168 4.68 -22.39 -10.35
C VAL A 168 5.05 -22.96 -11.73
N THR A 169 6.11 -23.76 -11.83
CA THR A 169 6.50 -24.39 -13.10
C THR A 169 5.59 -25.55 -13.51
N LYS A 170 4.95 -26.23 -12.55
CA LYS A 170 4.13 -27.45 -12.77
C LYS A 170 2.63 -27.18 -12.83
N SER A 171 2.10 -26.17 -12.14
CA SER A 171 0.68 -25.79 -12.12
C SER A 171 0.30 -25.05 -13.41
N SER A 172 0.40 -25.76 -14.54
CA SER A 172 -0.41 -25.51 -15.74
C SER A 172 -0.43 -24.07 -16.30
N GLY A 173 0.74 -23.46 -16.53
CA GLY A 173 0.80 -22.22 -17.31
C GLY A 173 1.95 -21.24 -17.06
N GLY A 174 3.12 -21.67 -16.55
CA GLY A 174 4.33 -20.84 -16.51
C GLY A 174 4.70 -20.29 -17.90
N ILE A 175 5.75 -19.46 -18.04
CA ILE A 175 6.08 -18.66 -19.25
C ILE A 175 5.73 -19.31 -20.61
N GLY A 176 5.87 -20.62 -20.81
CA GLY A 176 5.38 -21.35 -21.99
C GLY A 176 3.86 -21.31 -22.27
N GLY A 177 3.00 -21.28 -21.25
CA GLY A 177 1.55 -21.11 -21.38
C GLY A 177 1.11 -19.66 -21.64
N PHE A 178 1.85 -18.68 -21.10
CA PHE A 178 1.64 -17.26 -21.40
C PHE A 178 2.16 -16.90 -22.80
N LEU A 179 3.36 -17.38 -23.18
CA LEU A 179 3.89 -17.26 -24.54
C LEU A 179 3.08 -18.09 -25.54
N GLY A 180 2.56 -19.25 -25.13
CA GLY A 180 1.66 -20.07 -25.93
C GLY A 180 0.31 -19.40 -26.20
N LYS A 181 -0.21 -18.60 -25.26
CA LYS A 181 -1.42 -17.77 -25.46
C LYS A 181 -1.14 -16.45 -26.18
N LEU A 182 0.09 -15.93 -26.13
CA LEU A 182 0.50 -14.69 -26.79
C LEU A 182 0.96 -14.91 -28.23
N PHE A 183 1.52 -16.08 -28.54
CA PHE A 183 2.05 -16.44 -29.87
C PHE A 183 1.37 -17.65 -30.52
N GLY A 184 0.49 -18.34 -29.79
CA GLY A 184 -0.37 -19.39 -30.34
C GLY A 184 -1.71 -18.82 -30.78
N LYS A 185 -2.01 -19.01 -32.08
CA LYS A 185 -3.28 -18.70 -32.74
C LYS A 185 -4.49 -19.31 -32.03
#